data_AF-A0A970VZY6-F1
#
_entry.id   AF-A0A970VZY6-F1
#
_cell.length_a   1.000
_cell.length_b   1.000
_cell.length_c   1.000
_cell.angle_alpha   90.00
_cell.angle_beta   90.00
_cell.angle_gamma   90.00
#
_symmetry.space_group_name_H-M   'P 1'
#
loop_
_entity.id
_entity.type
_entity.pdbx_description
1 polymer ?
#
loop_
_entity_poly.entity_id
_entity_poly.type
_entity_poly.pdbx_seq_one_letter_code
_entity_poly.pdbx_strand_id
1 'polypeptide(L)' 'MKDQLTIALIGNPNCGKTSLFNVLTGSRQHVGNWPGVTVERIEGHAKYKGQD' A
#
# COMPACT_ATOMS: atom_id res chain seq x y z
N MET A 1 -14.09 2.33 18.41
CA MET A 1 -13.56 2.32 17.02
C MET A 1 -12.13 1.85 17.12
N LYS A 2 -11.71 0.86 16.31
CA LYS A 2 -10.28 0.55 16.17
C LYS A 2 -9.69 1.63 15.27
N ASP A 3 -8.63 2.31 15.71
CA ASP A 3 -7.93 3.30 14.89
C ASP A 3 -7.31 2.61 13.68
N GLN A 4 -7.70 3.03 12.48
CA GLN A 4 -7.09 2.57 11.23
C GLN A 4 -5.79 3.35 11.01
N LEU A 5 -4.69 2.62 10.82
CA LEU A 5 -3.39 3.20 10.56
C LEU A 5 -3.16 3.32 9.06
N THR A 6 -2.91 4.53 8.58
CA THR A 6 -2.45 4.76 7.20
C THR A 6 -0.93 4.76 7.18
N ILE A 7 -0.34 3.86 6.39
CA ILE A 7 1.12 3.69 6.27
C ILE A 7 1.52 3.95 4.83
N ALA A 8 2.56 4.77 4.63
CA ALA A 8 3.16 5.02 3.32
C ALA A 8 4.51 4.31 3.17
N LEU A 9 4.73 3.62 2.05
CA LEU A 9 6.02 3.01 1.71
C LEU A 9 6.83 3.96 0.81
N ILE A 10 7.94 4.48 1.33
CA ILE A 10 8.82 5.45 0.65
C ILE A 10 10.24 4.90 0.56
N GLY A 11 10.94 5.18 -0.55
CA GLY A 11 12.33 4.78 -0.74
C GLY A 11 12.77 4.74 -2.20
N ASN A 12 14.07 4.60 -2.43
CA ASN A 12 14.69 4.65 -3.75
C ASN A 12 14.10 3.62 -4.74
N PRO A 13 14.18 3.87 -6.05
CA PRO A 13 13.82 2.88 -7.07
C PRO A 13 14.49 1.54 -6.80
N ASN A 14 13.77 0.44 -7.03
CA ASN A 14 14.25 -0.94 -6.91
C ASN A 14 14.66 -1.41 -5.49
N CYS A 15 14.38 -0.65 -4.42
CA CYS A 15 14.63 -1.09 -3.03
C CYS A 15 13.59 -2.09 -2.46
N GLY A 16 12.77 -2.73 -3.28
CA GLY A 16 11.83 -3.77 -2.82
C GLY A 16 10.51 -3.28 -2.22
N LYS A 17 10.16 -1.99 -2.40
CA LYS A 17 8.89 -1.41 -1.89
C LYS A 17 7.65 -2.19 -2.35
N THR A 18 7.56 -2.47 -3.65
CA THR A 18 6.45 -3.23 -4.26
C THR A 18 6.40 -4.66 -3.73
N SER A 19 7.57 -5.28 -3.52
CA SER A 19 7.64 -6.63 -2.95
C SER A 19 7.11 -6.67 -1.52
N LEU A 20 7.51 -5.69 -0.69
CA LEU A 20 7.00 -5.58 0.69
C LEU A 20 5.50 -5.29 0.71
N PHE A 21 5.04 -4.36 -0.13
CA PHE A 21 3.61 -4.04 -0.27
C PHE A 21 2.78 -5.29 -0.57
N ASN A 22 3.18 -6.07 -1.58
CA ASN A 22 2.48 -7.29 -2.00
C ASN A 22 2.42 -8.35 -0.90
N VAL A 23 3.47 -8.49 -0.08
CA VAL A 23 3.47 -9.42 1.06
C VAL A 23 2.49 -8.98 2.14
N LEU A 24 2.37 -7.67 2.37
CA LEU A 24 1.47 -7.09 3.39
C LEU A 24 -0.01 -7.11 2.95
N THR A 25 -0.31 -6.78 1.69
CA THR A 25 -1.69 -6.61 1.21
C THR A 25 -2.25 -7.83 0.47
N GLY A 26 -1.39 -8.74 0.01
CA GLY A 26 -1.78 -9.88 -0.81
C GLY A 26 -2.53 -9.45 -2.09
N SER A 27 -3.59 -10.16 -2.44
CA SER A 27 -4.40 -9.90 -3.63
C SER A 27 -5.37 -8.71 -3.52
N ARG A 28 -5.49 -8.09 -2.34
CA ARG A 28 -6.45 -6.98 -2.08
C ARG A 28 -5.78 -5.63 -2.26
N GLN A 29 -5.31 -5.37 -3.47
CA GLN A 29 -4.76 -4.07 -3.87
C GLN A 29 -5.62 -3.40 -4.93
N HIS A 30 -5.72 -2.07 -4.86
CA HIS A 30 -6.31 -1.22 -5.87
C HIS A 30 -5.20 -0.46 -6.59
N VAL A 31 -5.21 -0.52 -7.91
CA VAL A 31 -4.29 0.22 -8.78
C VAL A 31 -5.06 1.32 -9.46
N GLY A 32 -4.60 2.55 -9.30
CA GLY A 32 -5.17 3.74 -9.93
C GLY A 32 -4.08 4.74 -10.29
N ASN A 33 -4.50 5.96 -10.63
CA ASN A 33 -3.60 7.08 -10.88
C ASN A 33 -3.81 8.17 -9.83
N TRP A 34 -2.77 8.93 -9.55
CA TRP A 34 -2.91 10.15 -8.77
C TRP A 34 -3.78 11.18 -9.51
N PRO A 35 -4.66 11.93 -8.82
CA PRO A 35 -5.52 12.92 -9.46
C PRO A 35 -4.71 13.94 -10.27
N GLY A 36 -5.03 14.08 -11.55
CA GLY A 36 -4.42 15.07 -12.44
C GLY A 36 -3.04 14.71 -12.99
N VAL A 37 -2.50 13.50 -12.73
CA VAL A 37 -1.24 13.03 -13.31
C VAL A 37 -1.31 11.55 -13.72
N THR A 38 -0.37 11.08 -14.55
CA THR A 38 -0.26 9.67 -14.98
C THR A 38 0.59 8.82 -14.04
N VAL A 39 0.90 9.33 -12.84
CA VAL A 39 1.67 8.59 -11.84
C VAL A 39 0.78 7.54 -11.20
N GLU A 40 1.24 6.29 -11.23
CA GLU A 40 0.57 5.15 -10.61
C GLU A 40 0.42 5.34 -9.08
N ARG A 41 -0.73 4.95 -8.55
CA ARG A 41 -1.07 4.90 -7.13
C ARG A 41 -1.56 3.50 -6.79
N ILE A 42 -0.85 2.81 -5.91
CA ILE A 42 -1.20 1.47 -5.43
C ILE A 42 -1.60 1.58 -3.96
N GLU A 43 -2.80 1.12 -3.63
CA GLU A 43 -3.34 1.11 -2.27
C GLU A 43 -3.86 -0.26 -1.89
N GLY A 44 -3.80 -0.60 -0.60
CA GLY A 44 -4.23 -1.91 -0.13
C GLY A 44 -4.35 -1.94 1.38
N HIS A 45 -5.03 -2.96 1.87
CA HIS A 45 -5.27 -3.16 3.31
C HIS A 45 -4.48 -4.36 3.81
N ALA A 46 -3.90 -4.24 5.00
CA ALA A 46 -3.13 -5.29 5.65
C ALA A 46 -3.64 -5.49 7.07
N LYS A 47 -3.87 -6.74 7.48
CA LYS A 47 -4.25 -7.06 8.85
C LYS A 47 -3.02 -7.39 9.68
N TYR A 48 -2.82 -6.69 10.79
CA TYR A 48 -1.74 -6.97 11.72
C TYR A 48 -2.29 -7.15 13.15
N LYS A 49 -2.01 -8.31 13.77
CA LYS A 49 -2.47 -8.65 15.13
C LYS A 49 -3.98 -8.43 15.37
N GLY A 50 -4.80 -8.66 14.35
CA GLY A 50 -6.26 -8.46 14.42
C GLY A 50 -6.72 -7.01 14.32
N GLN A 51 -5.83 -6.08 13.94
CA GLN A 51 -6.15 -4.72 13.52
C GLN A 51 -6.12 -4.68 11.99
N ASP A 52 -7.11 -4.02 11.40
CA ASP A 52 -7.33 -3.92 9.94
C ASP A 52 -6.84 -2.58 9.40
#